data_AF-A0A372Q5N1-F1
#
_entry.id   AF-A0A372Q5N1-F1
#
_cell.length_a   1.000
_cell.length_b   1.000
_cell.length_c   1.000
_cell.angle_alpha   90.00
_cell.angle_beta   90.00
_cell.angle_gamma   90.00
#
_symmetry.space_group_name_H-M   'P 1'
#
loop_
_entity.id
_entity.type
_entity.pdbx_description
1 polymer ?
#
loop_
_entity_poly.entity_id
_entity_poly.type
_entity_poly.pdbx_seq_one_letter_code
_entity_poly.pdbx_strand_id
1 'polypeptide(L)'
;MLFQAIDQNNWISNELHLIQQSTRGQDIKQFWHEFYQLYKIIRQKSIIDLEIDQFEVDTKQWIHNVCHPTIGTMNSADVSPYMHVFAQYVPQFMRYLNQKGMILQYFSTSSAIILYKN
;
A
#
# COMPACT_ATOMS: atom_id res chain seq x y z
N MET A 1 -16.84 18.86 3.59
CA MET A 1 -18.16 18.22 3.41
C MET A 1 -18.55 18.31 1.95
N LEU A 2 -18.17 17.32 1.14
CA LEU A 2 -18.33 17.34 -0.33
C LEU A 2 -19.01 16.02 -0.75
N PHE A 3 -20.17 15.73 -0.17
CA PHE A 3 -20.93 14.49 -0.40
C PHE A 3 -22.45 14.69 -0.51
N GLN A 4 -22.89 15.84 -1.01
CA GLN A 4 -24.30 16.01 -1.38
C GLN A 4 -24.41 16.81 -2.67
N ALA A 5 -24.35 16.10 -3.79
CA ALA A 5 -25.09 16.36 -5.03
C ALA A 5 -24.49 15.49 -6.15
N ILE A 6 -24.91 14.22 -6.25
CA ILE A 6 -24.85 13.48 -7.53
C ILE A 6 -26.21 12.80 -7.71
N ASP A 7 -26.63 12.82 -8.96
CA ASP A 7 -27.96 13.16 -9.44
C ASP A 7 -28.72 11.94 -9.99
N GLN A 8 -30.01 12.17 -10.25
CA GLN A 8 -31.17 11.38 -10.63
C GLN A 8 -31.09 10.19 -11.61
N ASN A 9 -29.98 9.46 -11.76
CA ASN A 9 -30.01 8.18 -12.49
C ASN A 9 -29.27 7.07 -11.74
N ASN A 10 -30.06 6.22 -11.07
CA ASN A 10 -29.66 5.04 -10.29
C ASN A 10 -28.80 4.01 -11.08
N TRP A 11 -28.60 4.22 -12.39
CA TRP A 11 -27.80 3.38 -13.27
C TRP A 11 -26.31 3.39 -12.92
N ILE A 12 -25.72 4.54 -12.59
CA ILE A 12 -24.28 4.63 -12.24
C ILE A 12 -24.01 3.93 -10.90
N SER A 13 -24.89 4.07 -9.90
CA SER A 13 -24.80 3.33 -8.65
C SER A 13 -24.92 1.82 -8.86
N ASN A 14 -25.82 1.38 -9.74
CA ASN A 14 -26.01 -0.04 -10.02
C ASN A 14 -24.80 -0.64 -10.75
N GLU A 15 -24.21 0.03 -11.72
CA GLU A 15 -23.00 -0.45 -12.40
C GLU A 15 -21.79 -0.50 -11.47
N LEU A 16 -21.59 0.52 -10.63
CA LEU A 16 -20.54 0.50 -9.62
C LEU A 16 -20.74 -0.62 -8.60
N HIS A 17 -21.99 -0.89 -8.20
CA HIS A 17 -22.33 -1.98 -7.30
C HIS A 17 -22.07 -3.36 -7.94
N LEU A 18 -22.41 -3.53 -9.22
CA LEU A 18 -22.15 -4.74 -9.99
C LEU A 18 -20.65 -4.97 -10.23
N ILE A 19 -19.89 -3.92 -10.54
CA ILE A 19 -18.43 -3.98 -10.65
C ILE A 19 -17.83 -4.38 -9.30
N GLN A 20 -18.32 -3.82 -8.20
CA GLN A 20 -17.85 -4.16 -6.86
C GLN A 20 -18.15 -5.62 -6.46
N GLN A 21 -19.27 -6.19 -6.93
CA GLN A 21 -19.62 -7.59 -6.69
C GLN A 21 -18.93 -8.57 -7.66
N SER A 22 -18.39 -8.09 -8.78
CA SER A 22 -17.61 -8.94 -9.70
C SER A 22 -16.34 -9.46 -9.02
N THR A 23 -15.86 -10.64 -9.45
CA THR A 23 -14.58 -11.22 -8.99
C THR A 23 -13.45 -10.19 -9.09
N ARG A 24 -13.38 -9.46 -10.21
CA ARG A 24 -12.39 -8.40 -10.43
C ARG A 24 -12.52 -7.25 -9.43
N GLY A 25 -13.74 -6.86 -9.06
CA GLY A 25 -13.97 -5.82 -8.05
C GLY A 25 -13.56 -6.25 -6.65
N GLN A 26 -13.78 -7.52 -6.30
CA GLN A 26 -13.31 -8.10 -5.05
C GLN A 26 -11.77 -8.16 -5.02
N ASP A 27 -11.13 -8.58 -6.11
CA ASP A 27 -9.67 -8.60 -6.23
C ASP A 27 -9.05 -7.20 -6.04
N ILE A 28 -9.60 -6.18 -6.72
CA ILE A 28 -9.16 -4.79 -6.57
C ILE A 28 -9.32 -4.31 -5.12
N LYS A 29 -10.46 -4.61 -4.48
CA LYS A 29 -10.71 -4.25 -3.08
C LYS A 29 -9.70 -4.93 -2.16
N GLN A 30 -9.39 -6.18 -2.41
CA GLN A 30 -8.41 -6.96 -1.65
C GLN A 30 -7.01 -6.36 -1.81
N PHE A 31 -6.59 -5.99 -3.03
CA PHE A 31 -5.29 -5.34 -3.26
C PHE A 31 -5.15 -4.01 -2.51
N TRP A 32 -6.20 -3.18 -2.49
CA TRP A 32 -6.18 -1.94 -1.72
C TRP A 32 -6.18 -2.18 -0.21
N HIS A 33 -6.89 -3.21 0.25
CA HIS A 33 -6.88 -3.58 1.66
C HIS A 33 -5.48 -4.02 2.11
N GLU A 34 -4.83 -4.90 1.35
CA GLU A 34 -3.46 -5.37 1.61
C GLU A 34 -2.46 -4.21 1.59
N PHE A 35 -2.51 -3.36 0.56
CA PHE A 35 -1.67 -2.17 0.48
C PHE A 35 -1.84 -1.25 1.70
N TYR A 36 -3.08 -1.07 2.16
CA TYR A 36 -3.35 -0.24 3.33
C TYR A 36 -2.76 -0.83 4.63
N GLN A 37 -2.72 -2.16 4.79
CA GLN A 37 -2.03 -2.78 5.93
C GLN A 37 -0.52 -2.54 5.87
N LEU A 38 0.10 -2.69 4.70
CA LEU A 38 1.52 -2.37 4.50
C LEU A 38 1.81 -0.89 4.82
N TYR A 39 0.96 0.01 4.35
CA TYR A 39 1.08 1.44 4.65
C TYR A 39 0.98 1.75 6.16
N LYS A 40 0.12 1.04 6.90
CA LYS A 40 0.03 1.22 8.37
C LYS A 40 1.34 0.88 9.07
N ILE A 41 2.06 -0.15 8.63
CA ILE A 41 3.37 -0.53 9.20
C ILE A 41 4.37 0.61 9.01
N ILE A 42 4.44 1.20 7.81
CA ILE A 42 5.31 2.35 7.52
C ILE A 42 5.04 3.55 8.43
N ARG A 43 3.79 3.69 8.90
CA ARG A 43 3.33 4.80 9.76
C ARG A 43 3.40 4.48 11.25
N GLN A 44 3.84 3.29 11.66
CA GLN A 44 4.00 2.96 13.07
C GLN A 44 5.09 3.83 13.72
N LYS A 45 4.90 4.10 15.02
CA LYS A 45 5.85 4.87 15.85
C LYS A 45 6.98 4.01 16.43
N SER A 46 6.87 2.70 16.27
CA SER A 46 7.83 1.70 16.72
C SER A 46 7.64 0.49 15.82
N ILE A 47 8.73 -0.17 15.46
CA ILE A 47 8.69 -1.39 14.67
C ILE A 47 9.82 -2.31 15.14
N ILE A 48 9.56 -3.61 15.20
CA ILE A 48 10.58 -4.61 15.51
C ILE A 48 11.05 -5.34 14.25
N ASP A 49 12.22 -5.97 14.29
CA ASP A 49 12.77 -6.66 13.12
C ASP A 49 11.83 -7.74 12.57
N LEU A 50 11.09 -8.44 13.45
CA LEU A 50 10.07 -9.41 13.05
C LEU A 50 8.94 -8.78 12.21
N GLU A 51 8.51 -7.57 12.55
CA GLU A 51 7.49 -6.84 11.77
C GLU A 51 8.06 -6.37 10.43
N ILE A 52 9.37 -6.04 10.37
CA ILE A 52 10.05 -5.67 9.12
C ILE A 52 10.18 -6.89 8.19
N ASP A 53 10.51 -8.06 8.75
CA ASP A 53 10.60 -9.31 8.00
C ASP A 53 9.24 -9.70 7.42
N GLN A 54 8.18 -9.60 8.22
CA GLN A 54 6.82 -9.83 7.74
C GLN A 54 6.40 -8.81 6.67
N PHE A 55 6.70 -7.53 6.87
CA PHE A 55 6.46 -6.47 5.89
C PHE A 55 7.13 -6.76 4.55
N GLU A 56 8.37 -7.27 4.55
CA GLU A 56 9.08 -7.65 3.33
C GLU A 56 8.38 -8.80 2.58
N VAL A 57 7.98 -9.84 3.31
CA VAL A 57 7.25 -11.00 2.75
C VAL A 57 5.92 -10.55 2.17
N ASP A 58 5.12 -9.81 2.94
CA ASP A 58 3.79 -9.36 2.54
C ASP A 58 3.86 -8.40 1.35
N THR A 59 4.86 -7.52 1.32
CA THR A 59 5.03 -6.59 0.19
C THR A 59 5.37 -7.32 -1.11
N LYS A 60 6.24 -8.34 -1.04
CA LYS A 60 6.58 -9.17 -2.21
C LYS A 60 5.36 -9.95 -2.70
N GLN A 61 4.58 -10.51 -1.77
CA GLN A 61 3.34 -11.20 -2.10
C GLN A 61 2.31 -10.25 -2.73
N TRP A 62 2.16 -9.03 -2.20
CA TRP A 62 1.27 -8.03 -2.75
C TRP A 62 1.65 -7.64 -4.18
N ILE A 63 2.93 -7.38 -4.47
CA ILE A 63 3.38 -7.11 -5.85
C ILE A 63 3.11 -8.30 -6.76
N HIS A 64 3.41 -9.51 -6.29
CA HIS A 64 3.14 -10.73 -7.06
C HIS A 64 1.66 -10.83 -7.43
N ASN A 65 0.76 -10.55 -6.49
CA ASN A 65 -0.69 -10.60 -6.69
C ASN A 65 -1.19 -9.49 -7.63
N VAL A 66 -0.68 -8.28 -7.49
CA VAL A 66 -1.05 -7.13 -8.34
C VAL A 66 -0.56 -7.31 -9.77
N CYS A 67 0.61 -7.92 -9.96
CA CYS A 67 1.23 -8.10 -11.27
C CYS A 67 0.86 -9.42 -11.96
N HIS A 68 0.15 -10.34 -11.29
CA HIS A 68 -0.42 -11.52 -11.93
C HIS A 68 -1.83 -11.21 -12.45
N PRO A 69 -2.01 -10.96 -13.76
CA PRO A 69 -3.35 -10.93 -14.32
C PRO A 69 -3.98 -12.32 -14.24
N THR A 70 -5.25 -12.37 -13.86
CA THR A 70 -6.07 -13.59 -13.85
C THR A 70 -6.24 -14.21 -15.26
N ILE A 71 -5.79 -13.54 -16.32
CA ILE A 71 -5.83 -14.00 -17.72
C ILE A 71 -4.57 -13.53 -18.48
N GLY A 72 -3.74 -14.48 -18.92
CA GLY A 72 -2.66 -14.28 -19.88
C GLY A 72 -1.34 -13.79 -19.28
N THR A 73 -0.28 -14.57 -19.46
CA THR A 73 1.12 -14.27 -19.10
C THR A 73 1.50 -12.81 -19.36
N MET A 74 1.50 -11.99 -18.31
CA MET A 74 2.26 -10.74 -18.30
C MET A 74 3.71 -11.11 -18.00
N ASN A 75 4.59 -10.74 -18.92
CA ASN A 75 6.02 -10.69 -18.61
C ASN A 75 6.21 -9.76 -17.40
N SER A 76 7.21 -10.02 -16.58
CA SER A 76 7.55 -9.32 -15.32
C SER A 76 7.88 -7.81 -15.45
N ALA A 77 7.33 -7.11 -16.45
CA ALA A 77 7.79 -5.83 -16.97
C ALA A 77 6.98 -4.62 -16.51
N ASP A 78 5.76 -4.79 -16.00
CA ASP A 78 4.88 -3.65 -15.65
C ASP A 78 4.91 -3.27 -14.15
N VAL A 79 5.95 -3.68 -13.43
CA VAL A 79 6.19 -3.18 -12.07
C VAL A 79 6.75 -1.76 -12.17
N SER A 80 5.95 -0.77 -11.78
CA SER A 80 6.42 0.62 -11.69
C SER A 80 7.71 0.71 -10.85
N PRO A 81 8.68 1.57 -11.20
CA PRO A 81 9.88 1.78 -10.39
C PRO A 81 9.59 1.99 -8.90
N TYR A 82 8.46 2.63 -8.57
CA TYR A 82 8.02 2.82 -7.19
C TYR A 82 7.66 1.53 -6.47
N MET A 83 7.00 0.58 -7.15
CA MET A 83 6.69 -0.74 -6.58
C MET A 83 7.98 -1.54 -6.36
N HIS A 84 8.94 -1.46 -7.28
CA HIS A 84 10.25 -2.08 -7.10
C HIS A 84 11.00 -1.51 -5.89
N VAL A 85 11.02 -0.17 -5.75
CA VAL A 85 11.58 0.50 -4.57
C VAL A 85 10.90 0.04 -3.29
N PHE A 86 9.57 -0.06 -3.33
CA PHE A 86 8.75 -0.45 -2.20
C PHE A 86 9.05 -1.86 -1.68
N ALA A 87 9.14 -2.87 -2.55
CA ALA A 87 9.45 -4.24 -2.09
C ALA A 87 10.92 -4.45 -1.72
N GLN A 88 11.85 -3.83 -2.45
CA GLN A 88 13.26 -4.18 -2.34
C GLN A 88 14.01 -3.31 -1.34
N TYR A 89 13.74 -2.00 -1.33
CA TYR A 89 14.58 -1.03 -0.60
C TYR A 89 13.91 -0.49 0.65
N VAL A 90 12.57 -0.43 0.72
CA VAL A 90 11.89 0.02 1.94
C VAL A 90 12.17 -0.89 3.14
N PRO A 91 12.09 -2.23 3.05
CA PRO A 91 12.41 -3.09 4.20
C PRO A 91 13.88 -2.95 4.63
N GLN A 92 14.80 -2.87 3.69
CA GLN A 92 16.23 -2.65 3.97
C GLN A 92 16.46 -1.33 4.70
N PHE A 93 15.79 -0.27 4.24
CA PHE A 93 15.87 1.04 4.88
C PHE A 93 15.24 1.03 6.27
N MET A 94 14.12 0.33 6.47
CA MET A 94 13.51 0.15 7.79
C MET A 94 14.46 -0.56 8.76
N ARG A 95 15.15 -1.63 8.34
CA ARG A 95 16.17 -2.29 9.18
C ARG A 95 17.30 -1.34 9.56
N TYR A 96 17.81 -0.59 8.58
CA TYR A 96 18.86 0.41 8.84
C TYR A 96 18.41 1.47 9.84
N LEU A 97 17.19 1.98 9.71
CA LEU A 97 16.63 2.96 10.64
C LEU A 97 16.44 2.37 12.04
N ASN A 98 15.92 1.15 12.14
CA ASN A 98 15.67 0.48 13.41
C ASN A 98 16.98 0.31 14.22
N GLN A 99 18.08 -0.07 13.54
CA GLN A 99 19.43 -0.15 14.15
C GLN A 99 19.94 1.20 14.68
N LYS A 100 19.41 2.31 14.18
CA LYS A 100 19.74 3.67 14.63
C LYS A 100 18.74 4.23 15.65
N GLY A 101 17.76 3.42 16.10
CA GLY A 101 16.68 3.88 16.96
C GLY A 101 15.74 4.88 16.26
N MET A 102 15.66 4.81 14.92
CA MET A 102 14.83 5.66 14.09
C MET A 102 13.73 4.86 13.39
N ILE A 103 12.73 5.55 12.87
CA ILE A 103 11.60 4.95 12.16
C ILE A 103 11.35 5.64 10.82
N LEU A 104 10.78 4.91 9.87
CA LEU A 104 10.51 5.40 8.51
C LEU A 104 9.54 6.59 8.50
N GLN A 105 8.63 6.66 9.47
CA GLN A 105 7.68 7.76 9.61
C GLN A 105 8.36 9.14 9.62
N TYR A 106 9.57 9.29 10.18
CA TYR A 106 10.26 10.58 10.24
C TYR A 106 10.65 11.15 8.86
N PHE A 107 10.76 10.28 7.86
CA PHE A 107 11.19 10.65 6.50
C PHE A 107 10.01 10.85 5.54
N SER A 108 8.78 10.79 6.03
CA SER A 108 7.61 11.13 5.20
C SER A 108 7.45 12.65 5.12
N THR A 109 7.23 13.19 3.92
CA THR A 109 7.04 14.64 3.68
C THR A 109 5.81 15.22 4.37
N SER A 110 4.90 14.38 4.86
CA SER A 110 3.73 14.76 5.68
C SER A 110 3.94 14.59 7.18
N SER A 111 5.14 14.20 7.60
CA SER A 111 5.52 14.18 9.01
C SER A 111 6.03 15.56 9.35
N ALA A 112 5.19 16.37 10.01
CA ALA A 112 5.65 17.62 10.59
C ALA A 112 6.84 17.27 11.49
N ILE A 113 8.04 17.63 11.02
CA ILE A 113 9.27 17.58 11.78
C ILE A 113 9.08 18.60 12.90
N ILE A 114 8.51 18.13 14.02
CA ILE A 114 8.53 18.89 15.27
C ILE A 114 9.93 18.72 15.84
N LEU A 115 10.89 19.43 15.24
CA LEU A 115 12.15 19.76 15.89
C LEU A 115 11.83 20.84 16.93
N TYR A 116 11.37 20.44 18.12
CA TYR A 116 11.51 21.33 19.27
C TYR A 116 13.00 21.42 19.58
N LYS A 117 13.58 22.55 19.19
CA LYS A 117 14.84 23.08 19.69
C LYS A 117 14.81 23.07 21.23
N ASN A 118 15.96 22.67 21.81
CA ASN A 118 16.37 22.97 23.19
C ASN A 118 16.09 24.41 23.60
#